data_AF-A0A950HK20-F1
#
_entry.id   AF-A0A950HK20-F1
#
_cell.length_a   1.000
_cell.length_b   1.000
_cell.length_c   1.000
_cell.angle_alpha   90.00
_cell.angle_beta   90.00
_cell.angle_gamma   90.00
#
_symmetry.space_group_name_H-M   'P 1'
#
loop_
_entity.id
_entity.type
_entity.pdbx_description
1 polymer ?
#
loop_
_entity_poly.entity_id
_entity_poly.type
_entity_poly.pdbx_seq_one_letter_code
_entity_poly.pdbx_strand_id
1 'polypeptide(L)'
;MGTLSPAVAAAFRRLRDDLCRHLDEAECLVDQDDEWSRGDVATARKLINGLVVVLRGLLTEHTLQHSGDCRTCVVAWPCPVFTTVHVLMKDPQRQFPALVFRSQGIRTKGTG
;
A
#
# COMPACT_ATOMS: atom_id res chain seq x y z
N MET A 1 -24.60 5.16 17.01
CA MET A 1 -23.77 5.11 15.79
C MET A 1 -24.53 4.30 14.75
N GLY A 2 -24.84 4.92 13.61
CA GLY A 2 -25.64 4.28 12.56
C GLY A 2 -24.81 3.34 11.71
N THR A 3 -25.42 2.23 11.28
CA THR A 3 -24.82 1.31 10.31
C THR A 3 -24.47 2.05 9.02
N LEU A 4 -23.29 1.77 8.45
CA LEU A 4 -22.91 2.26 7.12
C LEU A 4 -23.99 2.01 6.09
N SER A 5 -24.23 2.99 5.22
CA SER A 5 -25.09 2.75 4.06
C SER A 5 -24.45 1.70 3.13
N PRO A 6 -25.27 0.85 2.48
CA PRO A 6 -24.75 -0.16 1.55
C PRO A 6 -23.88 0.42 0.43
N ALA A 7 -24.23 1.62 -0.06
CA ALA A 7 -23.49 2.31 -1.11
C ALA A 7 -22.08 2.71 -0.66
N VAL A 8 -21.93 3.25 0.55
CA VAL A 8 -20.62 3.63 1.10
C VAL A 8 -19.76 2.38 1.33
N ALA A 9 -20.34 1.32 1.92
CA ALA A 9 -19.64 0.06 2.10
C ALA A 9 -19.18 -0.56 0.77
N ALA A 10 -19.98 -0.44 -0.30
CA ALA A 10 -19.61 -0.91 -1.64
C ALA A 10 -18.47 -0.09 -2.24
N ALA A 11 -18.50 1.24 -2.14
CA ALA A 11 -17.43 2.11 -2.60
C ALA A 11 -16.10 1.78 -1.89
N PHE A 12 -16.15 1.56 -0.58
CA PHE A 12 -14.99 1.22 0.24
C PHE A 12 -14.40 -0.15 -0.11
N ARG A 13 -15.24 -1.16 -0.35
CA ARG A 13 -14.78 -2.45 -0.89
C ARG A 13 -14.08 -2.29 -2.24
N ARG A 14 -14.69 -1.53 -3.17
CA ARG A 14 -14.12 -1.32 -4.50
C ARG A 14 -12.76 -0.63 -4.46
N LEU A 15 -12.58 0.33 -3.54
CA LEU A 15 -11.30 1.01 -3.34
C LEU A 15 -10.20 0.04 -2.84
N ARG A 16 -10.54 -0.85 -1.90
CA ARG A 16 -9.61 -1.89 -1.43
C ARG A 16 -9.27 -2.89 -2.53
N ASP A 17 -10.28 -3.36 -3.26
CA ASP A 17 -10.09 -4.35 -4.32
C ASP A 17 -9.22 -3.78 -5.46
N ASP A 18 -9.32 -2.48 -5.73
CA ASP A 18 -8.44 -1.78 -6.68
C ASP A 18 -6.97 -1.77 -6.24
N LEU A 19 -6.69 -1.54 -4.95
CA LEU A 19 -5.33 -1.65 -4.42
C LEU A 19 -4.81 -3.07 -4.46
N CYS A 20 -5.63 -4.06 -4.08
CA CYS A 20 -5.23 -5.46 -4.18
C CYS A 20 -4.86 -5.84 -5.63
N ARG A 21 -5.67 -5.41 -6.61
CA ARG A 21 -5.36 -5.64 -8.04
C ARG A 21 -4.02 -5.04 -8.44
N HIS A 22 -3.73 -3.81 -7.99
CA HIS A 22 -2.45 -3.19 -8.30
C HIS A 22 -1.25 -3.94 -7.69
N LEU A 23 -1.43 -4.57 -6.52
CA LEU A 23 -0.40 -5.45 -5.94
C LEU A 23 -0.25 -6.74 -6.75
N ASP A 24 -1.34 -7.32 -7.25
CA ASP A 24 -1.30 -8.50 -8.12
C ASP A 24 -0.54 -8.19 -9.42
N GLU A 25 -0.81 -7.02 -10.03
CA GLU A 25 -0.11 -6.54 -11.21
C GLU A 25 1.40 -6.41 -10.95
N ALA A 26 1.80 -5.86 -9.80
CA ALA A 26 3.20 -5.71 -9.43
C ALA A 26 3.95 -7.05 -9.34
N GLU A 27 3.31 -8.10 -8.82
CA GLU A 27 3.89 -9.45 -8.78
C GLU A 27 4.12 -10.01 -10.19
N CYS A 28 3.27 -9.67 -11.16
CA CYS A 28 3.37 -10.13 -12.55
C CYS A 28 4.40 -9.37 -13.41
N LEU A 29 4.79 -8.16 -13.02
CA LEU A 29 5.73 -7.34 -13.81
C LEU A 29 7.16 -7.87 -13.80
N VAL A 30 7.53 -8.67 -12.81
CA VAL A 30 8.90 -9.21 -12.65
C VAL A 30 9.33 -10.10 -13.81
N ASP A 31 8.37 -10.73 -14.47
CA ASP A 31 8.62 -11.70 -15.53
C ASP A 31 8.66 -11.06 -16.93
N GLN A 32 8.54 -9.73 -17.02
CA GLN A 32 8.37 -8.99 -18.28
C GLN A 32 9.62 -8.20 -18.71
N ASP A 33 10.71 -8.26 -17.95
CA ASP A 33 11.96 -7.57 -18.28
C ASP A 33 12.93 -8.50 -19.02
N ASP A 34 12.97 -8.35 -20.34
CA ASP A 34 13.81 -9.15 -21.23
C ASP A 34 15.33 -8.85 -21.08
N GLU A 35 15.70 -7.75 -20.40
CA GLU A 35 17.10 -7.35 -20.21
C GLU A 35 17.72 -7.97 -18.95
N TRP A 36 16.90 -8.48 -18.02
CA TRP A 36 17.37 -8.99 -16.74
C TRP A 36 17.96 -10.40 -16.83
N SER A 37 19.05 -10.64 -16.12
CA SER A 37 19.55 -12.00 -15.96
C SER A 37 18.57 -12.82 -15.11
N ARG A 38 18.63 -14.15 -15.20
CA ARG A 38 17.81 -15.03 -14.34
C ARG A 38 18.03 -14.77 -12.85
N GLY A 39 19.24 -14.35 -12.47
CA GLY A 39 19.56 -14.00 -11.07
C GLY A 39 18.89 -12.70 -10.63
N ASP A 40 18.80 -11.71 -11.53
CA ASP A 40 18.12 -10.44 -11.28
C ASP A 40 16.61 -10.63 -11.17
N VAL A 41 16.01 -11.40 -12.09
CA VAL A 41 14.59 -11.79 -12.04
C VAL A 41 14.26 -12.49 -10.72
N ALA A 42 15.07 -13.47 -10.29
CA ALA A 42 14.86 -14.17 -9.03
C ALA A 42 14.95 -13.24 -7.81
N THR A 43 15.90 -12.32 -7.82
CA THR A 43 16.09 -11.33 -6.75
C THR A 43 14.92 -10.36 -6.69
N ALA A 44 14.54 -9.79 -7.82
CA ALA A 44 13.41 -8.88 -7.93
C ALA A 44 12.10 -9.55 -7.51
N ARG A 45 11.87 -10.81 -7.92
CA ARG A 45 10.68 -11.57 -7.52
C ARG A 45 10.59 -11.71 -6.01
N LYS A 46 11.71 -12.05 -5.36
CA LYS A 46 11.77 -12.16 -3.90
C LYS A 46 11.46 -10.83 -3.21
N LEU A 47 12.05 -9.74 -3.70
CA LEU A 47 11.86 -8.40 -3.12
C LEU A 47 10.42 -7.92 -3.29
N ILE A 48 9.88 -8.01 -4.50
CA ILE A 48 8.52 -7.55 -4.83
C ILE A 48 7.49 -8.37 -4.08
N ASN A 49 7.60 -9.70 -4.06
CA ASN A 49 6.70 -10.56 -3.27
C ASN A 49 6.75 -10.20 -1.79
N GLY A 50 7.94 -9.94 -1.23
CA GLY A 50 8.08 -9.50 0.16
C GLY A 50 7.35 -8.19 0.45
N LEU A 51 7.50 -7.20 -0.42
CA LEU A 51 6.83 -5.90 -0.28
C LEU A 51 5.31 -6.02 -0.44
N VAL A 52 4.85 -6.82 -1.40
CA VAL A 52 3.42 -7.06 -1.63
C VAL A 52 2.79 -7.75 -0.43
N VAL A 53 3.46 -8.74 0.18
CA VAL A 53 2.96 -9.39 1.41
C VAL A 53 2.79 -8.37 2.54
N VAL A 54 3.74 -7.47 2.74
CA VAL A 54 3.64 -6.41 3.75
C VAL A 54 2.44 -5.48 3.47
N LEU A 55 2.28 -5.05 2.21
CA LEU A 55 1.18 -4.16 1.82
C LEU A 55 -0.19 -4.86 1.96
N ARG A 56 -0.31 -6.13 1.56
CA ARG A 56 -1.54 -6.93 1.77
C ARG A 56 -1.84 -7.10 3.26
N GLY A 57 -0.83 -7.30 4.10
CA GLY A 57 -0.97 -7.31 5.56
C GLY A 57 -1.56 -6.01 6.08
N LEU A 58 -1.00 -4.86 5.67
CA LEU A 58 -1.54 -3.55 6.05
C LEU A 58 -3.00 -3.36 5.60
N LEU A 59 -3.34 -3.73 4.37
CA LEU A 59 -4.72 -3.63 3.87
C LEU A 59 -5.69 -4.56 4.63
N THR A 60 -5.21 -5.68 5.16
CA THR A 60 -5.99 -6.64 5.96
C THR A 60 -6.25 -6.11 7.38
N GLU A 61 -5.24 -5.51 8.00
CA GLU A 61 -5.38 -4.88 9.31
C GLU A 61 -6.29 -3.64 9.22
N HIS A 62 -6.07 -2.78 8.24
CA HIS A 62 -6.79 -1.51 8.09
C HIS A 62 -8.13 -1.65 7.34
N THR A 63 -8.99 -2.55 7.81
CA THR A 63 -10.31 -2.83 7.22
C THR A 63 -11.44 -2.01 7.82
N LEU A 64 -12.50 -1.84 7.03
CA LEU A 64 -13.76 -1.20 7.43
C LEU A 64 -14.53 -2.10 8.40
N GLN A 65 -14.96 -1.55 9.53
CA GLN A 65 -15.92 -2.17 10.44
C GLN A 65 -17.36 -1.72 10.11
N HIS A 66 -18.35 -2.45 10.62
CA HIS A 66 -19.76 -2.11 10.48
C HIS A 66 -20.12 -0.70 10.98
N SER A 67 -19.32 -0.14 11.91
CA SER A 67 -19.49 1.20 12.46
C SER A 67 -19.14 2.34 11.51
N GLY A 68 -18.42 2.08 10.41
CA GLY A 68 -17.79 3.14 9.61
C GLY A 68 -16.30 3.33 9.86
N ASP A 69 -15.77 2.73 10.93
CA ASP A 69 -14.40 2.98 11.37
C ASP A 69 -13.42 1.93 10.86
N CYS A 70 -12.14 2.30 10.85
CA CYS A 70 -11.05 1.39 10.65
C CYS A 70 -10.83 0.53 11.89
N ARG A 71 -10.73 -0.80 11.68
CA ARG A 71 -10.48 -1.78 12.74
C ARG A 71 -9.25 -1.45 13.60
N THR A 72 -8.15 -1.05 12.97
CA THR A 72 -6.87 -0.82 13.66
C THR A 72 -6.72 0.61 14.17
N CYS A 73 -7.07 1.61 13.35
CA CYS A 73 -6.88 3.01 13.72
C CYS A 73 -8.00 3.55 14.62
N VAL A 74 -9.17 2.91 14.65
CA VAL A 74 -10.35 3.35 15.40
C VAL A 74 -10.77 4.78 15.02
N VAL A 75 -10.67 5.11 13.73
CA VAL A 75 -11.11 6.38 13.12
C VAL A 75 -11.93 6.09 11.88
N ALA A 76 -12.71 7.06 11.41
CA ALA A 76 -13.49 6.95 10.18
C ALA A 76 -12.65 6.41 9.01
N TRP A 77 -13.17 5.41 8.31
CA TRP A 77 -12.54 4.82 7.15
C TRP A 77 -12.89 5.63 5.88
N PRO A 78 -11.97 5.84 4.92
CA PRO A 78 -10.59 5.35 4.88
C PRO A 78 -9.68 6.05 5.89
N CYS A 79 -8.95 5.26 6.67
CA CYS A 79 -8.04 5.79 7.68
C CYS A 79 -6.78 6.41 7.03
N PRO A 80 -5.97 7.18 7.80
CA PRO A 80 -4.75 7.79 7.27
C PRO A 80 -3.74 6.81 6.69
N VAL A 81 -3.59 5.62 7.28
CA VAL A 81 -2.69 4.57 6.77
C VAL A 81 -3.14 4.08 5.40
N PHE A 82 -4.42 3.71 5.29
CA PHE A 82 -4.99 3.26 4.02
C PHE A 82 -4.87 4.34 2.94
N THR A 83 -5.20 5.59 3.28
CA THR A 83 -5.11 6.73 2.37
C THR A 83 -3.68 6.96 1.91
N THR A 84 -2.71 6.83 2.82
CA THR A 84 -1.29 6.93 2.48
C THR A 84 -0.88 5.86 1.49
N VAL A 85 -1.17 4.58 1.78
CA VAL A 85 -0.88 3.46 0.87
C VAL A 85 -1.52 3.69 -0.50
N HIS A 86 -2.78 4.12 -0.53
CA HIS A 86 -3.48 4.41 -1.78
C HIS A 86 -2.78 5.49 -2.61
N VAL A 87 -2.39 6.61 -2.00
CA VAL A 87 -1.69 7.70 -2.71
C VAL A 87 -0.33 7.24 -3.22
N LEU A 88 0.43 6.49 -2.41
CA LEU A 88 1.74 5.98 -2.80
C LEU A 88 1.66 5.02 -3.99
N MET A 89 0.61 4.20 -4.05
CA MET A 89 0.41 3.23 -5.13
C MET A 89 -0.13 3.88 -6.41
N LYS A 90 -0.94 4.95 -6.32
CA LYS A 90 -1.51 5.63 -7.51
C LYS A 90 -0.54 6.59 -8.19
N ASP A 91 0.44 7.11 -7.48
CA ASP A 91 1.43 8.04 -8.04
C ASP A 91 2.86 7.73 -7.54
N PRO A 92 3.38 6.52 -7.82
CA PRO A 92 4.67 6.09 -7.27
C PRO A 92 5.82 6.99 -7.74
N GLN A 93 5.75 7.52 -8.96
CA GLN A 93 6.80 8.36 -9.56
C GLN A 93 6.98 9.68 -8.84
N ARG A 94 5.90 10.33 -8.36
CA ARG A 94 6.03 11.57 -7.57
C ARG A 94 6.27 11.30 -6.09
N GLN A 95 5.76 10.19 -5.57
CA GLN A 95 5.81 9.91 -4.14
C GLN A 95 7.11 9.24 -3.68
N PHE A 96 7.70 8.38 -4.50
CA PHE A 96 8.93 7.66 -4.13
C PHE A 96 10.12 8.60 -3.88
N PRO A 97 10.42 9.59 -4.74
CA PRO A 97 11.47 10.57 -4.43
C PRO A 97 11.18 11.31 -3.13
N ALA A 98 9.93 11.75 -2.91
CA ALA A 98 9.55 12.47 -1.69
C ALA A 98 9.76 11.64 -0.41
N LEU A 99 9.48 10.32 -0.45
CA LEU A 99 9.75 9.41 0.65
C LEU A 99 11.24 9.18 0.89
N VAL A 100 12.02 9.02 -0.18
CA VAL A 100 13.48 8.86 -0.10
C VAL A 100 14.11 10.11 0.54
N PHE A 101 13.71 11.31 0.12
CA PHE A 101 14.18 12.56 0.73
C PHE A 101 13.82 12.66 2.21
N ARG A 102 12.59 12.27 2.60
CA ARG A 102 12.15 12.29 4.01
C ARG A 102 12.92 11.28 4.88
N SER A 103 13.15 10.07 4.39
CA SER A 103 13.87 9.03 5.14
C SER A 103 15.37 9.35 5.29
N GLN A 104 15.96 9.99 4.28
CA GLN A 104 17.35 10.46 4.33
C GLN A 104 17.52 11.72 5.20
N GLY A 105 16.49 12.58 5.28
CA GLY A 105 16.49 13.78 6.12
C GLY A 105 16.44 13.51 7.64
N ILE A 106 16.01 12.32 8.07
CA ILE A 106 15.96 11.94 9.50
C ILE A 106 17.34 11.56 10.05
N ARG A 107 18.36 11.31 9.21
CA ARG A 107 19.71 10.93 9.65
C ARG A 107 20.62 12.07 10.13
N THR A 108 20.17 13.32 10.19
CA THR A 108 21.00 14.48 10.60
C THR A 108 20.45 15.22 11.82
N LYS A 109 20.16 14.50 12.90
CA LYS A 109 20.19 15.07 14.26
C LYS A 109 20.85 14.09 15.23
N GLY A 110 22.18 13.99 15.11
CA GLY A 110 23.08 13.54 16.17
C GLY A 110 24.13 14.62 16.37
N THR A 111 23.75 15.71 17.06
CA THR A 111 24.65 16.77 17.54
C THR A 111 24.98 16.50 18.99
N GLY A 112 26.26 16.61 19.35
CA GLY A 112 26.73 16.70 20.74
C GLY A 112 28.08 16.02 20.93
#